data_AF-A0A955K700-F1
#
_entry.id   AF-A0A955K700-F1
#
_cell.length_a   1.000
_cell.length_b   1.000
_cell.length_c   1.000
_cell.angle_alpha   90.00
_cell.angle_beta   90.00
_cell.angle_gamma   90.00
#
_symmetry.space_group_name_H-M   'P 1'
#
loop_
_entity.id
_entity.type
_entity.pdbx_description
1 polymer ?
#
loop_
_entity_poly.entity_id
_entity_poly.type
_entity_poly.pdbx_seq_one_letter_code
_entity_poly.pdbx_strand_id
1 'polypeptide(L)'
;MSIRSDKLHLSHLVTHETKRRALLKFALVVALFAGYFGVIAYRYGVKEGIFVTAGTWSFFVLCTPIADAGFLLDFPLRLITRVRMLYSELAVWMIAILVNIWILAVNPEVYDTTKLLSLLHYIIEHPFPMWSIIVVSAIGTFLSVKFGDELIDTIRHHERDYYHRHKRRHRLWVMVFVFVLLLIIYNFLLRQLGVELPV
;
A
#
# COMPACT_ATOMS: atom_id res chain seq x y z
N MET A 1 16.71 -4.31 -36.99
CA MET A 1 17.43 -3.52 -35.97
C MET A 1 17.14 -4.18 -34.62
N SER A 2 18.08 -5.00 -34.12
CA SER A 2 17.89 -5.84 -32.94
C SER A 2 18.14 -5.02 -31.67
N ILE A 3 17.10 -4.79 -30.87
CA ILE A 3 17.21 -4.13 -29.57
C ILE A 3 17.75 -5.17 -28.59
N ARG A 4 19.07 -5.11 -28.37
CA ARG A 4 19.78 -5.94 -27.40
C ARG A 4 19.27 -5.59 -25.99
N SER A 5 18.72 -6.59 -25.31
CA SER A 5 18.34 -6.52 -23.90
C SER A 5 19.58 -6.19 -23.06
N ASP A 6 19.65 -4.96 -22.53
CA ASP A 6 20.63 -4.61 -21.50
C ASP A 6 20.28 -5.37 -20.22
N LYS A 7 21.10 -6.39 -19.92
CA LYS A 7 21.04 -7.14 -18.68
C LYS A 7 21.16 -6.17 -17.50
N LEU A 8 20.18 -6.22 -16.62
CA LEU A 8 20.11 -5.40 -15.40
C LEU A 8 21.34 -5.65 -14.52
N HIS A 9 22.38 -4.82 -14.65
CA HIS A 9 23.55 -4.88 -13.78
C HIS A 9 23.17 -4.30 -12.41
N LEU A 10 22.87 -5.17 -11.44
CA LEU A 10 22.54 -4.81 -10.05
C LEU A 10 23.55 -3.85 -9.41
N SER A 11 24.80 -3.84 -9.88
CA SER A 11 25.86 -2.93 -9.45
C SER A 11 25.54 -1.45 -9.68
N HIS A 12 24.73 -1.10 -10.69
CA HIS A 12 24.34 0.29 -10.99
C HIS A 12 23.25 0.86 -10.07
N LEU A 13 22.60 0.02 -9.27
CA LEU A 13 21.61 0.44 -8.26
C LEU A 13 22.27 0.94 -6.96
N VAL A 14 23.50 0.52 -6.70
CA VAL A 14 24.24 0.82 -5.46
C VAL A 14 25.07 2.11 -5.56
N THR A 15 25.47 2.50 -6.77
CA THR A 15 26.41 3.62 -7.01
C THR A 15 25.83 5.02 -6.89
N HIS A 16 24.50 5.20 -6.95
CA HIS A 16 23.86 6.51 -6.76
C HIS A 16 23.21 6.62 -5.37
N GLU A 17 23.59 7.63 -4.57
CA GLU A 17 23.12 7.82 -3.19
C GLU A 17 21.59 7.84 -3.04
N THR A 18 20.88 8.43 -4.01
CA THR A 18 19.41 8.49 -4.04
C THR A 18 18.77 7.12 -4.23
N LYS A 19 19.36 6.25 -5.07
CA LYS A 19 18.89 4.87 -5.29
C LYS A 19 19.20 3.98 -4.09
N ARG A 20 20.36 4.18 -3.46
CA ARG A 20 20.76 3.45 -2.24
C ARG A 20 19.81 3.72 -1.07
N ARG A 21 19.38 4.96 -0.85
CA ARG A 21 18.38 5.27 0.21
C ARG A 21 17.03 4.59 -0.05
N ALA A 22 16.56 4.59 -1.30
CA ALA A 22 15.31 3.91 -1.66
C ALA A 22 15.42 2.39 -1.44
N LEU A 23 16.52 1.78 -1.86
CA LEU A 23 16.80 0.37 -1.61
C LEU A 23 16.88 0.03 -0.11
N LEU A 24 17.46 0.90 0.71
CA LEU A 24 17.56 0.69 2.14
C LEU A 24 16.19 0.75 2.82
N LYS A 25 15.32 1.70 2.41
CA LYS A 25 13.91 1.73 2.85
C LYS A 25 13.16 0.46 2.45
N PHE A 26 13.35 0.00 1.21
CA PHE A 26 12.77 -1.25 0.73
C PHE A 26 13.25 -2.46 1.53
N ALA A 27 14.55 -2.58 1.76
CA ALA A 27 15.12 -3.65 2.57
C ALA A 27 14.58 -3.65 4.00
N LEU A 28 14.38 -2.46 4.60
CA LEU A 28 13.80 -2.33 5.94
C LEU A 28 12.34 -2.80 5.97
N VAL A 29 11.52 -2.42 4.98
CA VAL A 29 10.12 -2.87 4.88
C VAL A 29 10.06 -4.39 4.67
N VAL A 30 10.89 -4.93 3.79
CA VAL A 30 10.99 -6.37 3.56
C VAL A 30 11.43 -7.10 4.83
N ALA A 31 12.42 -6.58 5.56
CA ALA A 31 12.87 -7.16 6.82
C ALA A 31 11.76 -7.15 7.89
N LEU A 32 10.97 -6.08 7.97
CA LEU A 32 9.82 -6.00 8.87
C LEU A 32 8.76 -7.06 8.53
N PHE A 33 8.40 -7.19 7.25
CA PHE A 33 7.45 -8.21 6.79
C PHE A 33 7.99 -9.64 6.96
N ALA A 34 9.28 -9.86 6.72
CA ALA A 34 9.93 -11.14 6.94
C ALA A 34 9.99 -11.51 8.43
N GLY A 35 10.25 -10.54 9.30
CA GLY A 35 10.21 -10.72 10.76
C GLY A 35 8.79 -11.05 11.24
N TYR A 36 7.78 -10.30 10.77
CA TYR A 36 6.38 -10.59 11.06
C TYR A 36 5.98 -11.99 10.57
N PHE A 37 6.32 -12.35 9.34
CA PHE A 37 6.13 -13.69 8.80
C PHE A 37 6.80 -14.75 9.66
N GLY A 38 8.05 -14.54 10.08
CA GLY A 38 8.79 -15.48 10.94
C GLY A 38 8.07 -15.73 12.28
N VAL A 39 7.55 -14.68 12.91
CA VAL A 39 6.78 -14.79 14.17
C VAL A 39 5.47 -15.56 13.95
N ILE A 40 4.73 -15.25 12.90
CA ILE A 40 3.46 -15.94 12.60
C ILE A 40 3.72 -17.40 12.18
N ALA A 41 4.71 -17.64 11.33
CA ALA A 41 5.06 -18.98 10.86
C ALA A 41 5.51 -19.89 12.02
N TYR A 42 6.24 -19.32 12.99
CA TYR A 42 6.61 -20.04 14.21
C TYR A 42 5.39 -20.41 15.07
N ARG A 43 4.37 -19.53 15.14
CA ARG A 43 3.21 -19.71 16.01
C ARG A 43 2.09 -20.55 15.39
N TYR A 44 1.84 -20.41 14.09
CA TYR A 44 0.66 -20.96 13.41
C TYR A 44 1.03 -21.93 12.27
N GLY A 45 2.31 -22.08 11.95
CA GLY A 45 2.79 -22.88 10.83
C GLY A 45 3.09 -22.06 9.58
N VAL A 46 3.94 -22.61 8.70
CA VAL A 46 4.45 -21.90 7.51
C VAL A 46 3.34 -21.57 6.52
N LYS A 47 2.41 -22.51 6.28
CA LYS A 47 1.32 -22.34 5.32
C LYS A 47 0.39 -21.20 5.74
N GLU A 48 -0.04 -21.22 7.00
CA GLU A 48 -0.90 -20.22 7.62
C GLU A 48 -0.16 -18.88 7.69
N GLY A 49 1.13 -18.89 8.01
CA GLY A 49 1.98 -17.71 7.99
C GLY A 49 2.00 -16.98 6.64
N ILE A 50 1.99 -17.70 5.52
CA ILE A 50 1.95 -17.09 4.18
C ILE A 50 0.61 -16.36 4.00
N PHE A 51 -0.51 -17.03 4.30
CA PHE A 51 -1.84 -16.44 4.13
C PHE A 51 -2.06 -15.25 5.07
N VAL A 52 -1.68 -15.36 6.34
CA VAL A 52 -1.77 -14.28 7.33
C VAL A 52 -0.94 -13.09 6.90
N THR A 53 0.30 -13.30 6.44
CA THR A 53 1.18 -12.20 6.00
C THR A 53 0.66 -11.55 4.73
N ALA A 54 0.20 -12.34 3.76
CA ALA A 54 -0.39 -11.83 2.52
C ALA A 54 -1.68 -11.03 2.77
N GLY A 55 -2.55 -11.52 3.66
CA GLY A 55 -3.77 -10.81 4.05
C GLY A 55 -3.50 -9.57 4.89
N THR A 56 -2.49 -9.59 5.76
CA THR A 56 -2.03 -8.40 6.50
C THR A 56 -1.52 -7.33 5.53
N TRP A 57 -0.72 -7.72 4.54
CA TRP A 57 -0.25 -6.83 3.49
C TRP A 57 -1.42 -6.25 2.66
N SER A 58 -2.37 -7.09 2.25
CA SER A 58 -3.52 -6.65 1.45
C SER A 58 -4.43 -5.71 2.23
N PHE A 59 -4.56 -5.86 3.55
CA PHE A 59 -5.23 -4.90 4.42
C PHE A 59 -4.62 -3.50 4.29
N PHE A 60 -3.29 -3.39 4.36
CA PHE A 60 -2.62 -2.08 4.24
C PHE A 60 -2.85 -1.47 2.86
N VAL A 61 -2.77 -2.26 1.79
CA VAL A 61 -3.00 -1.77 0.42
C VAL A 61 -4.44 -1.27 0.24
N LEU A 62 -5.43 -2.02 0.71
CA LEU A 62 -6.84 -1.74 0.43
C LEU A 62 -7.47 -0.76 1.41
N CYS A 63 -7.11 -0.83 2.70
CA CYS A 63 -7.82 -0.12 3.76
C CYS A 63 -7.06 1.10 4.30
N THR A 64 -5.81 1.34 3.87
CA THR A 64 -5.06 2.54 4.26
C THR A 64 -4.73 3.43 3.06
N PRO A 65 -4.92 4.77 3.17
CA PRO A 65 -4.78 5.72 2.07
C PRO A 65 -3.30 6.10 1.90
N ILE A 66 -2.43 5.09 1.87
CA ILE A 66 -0.97 5.24 1.85
C ILE A 66 -0.51 4.83 0.45
N ALA A 67 -0.06 5.80 -0.34
CA ALA A 67 0.45 5.58 -1.71
C ALA A 67 1.64 4.62 -1.81
N ASP A 68 2.29 4.31 -0.69
CA ASP A 68 3.40 3.36 -0.57
C ASP A 68 3.02 2.12 0.27
N ALA A 69 1.75 1.88 0.62
CA ALA A 69 1.37 0.63 1.30
C ALA A 69 1.66 -0.59 0.42
N GLY A 70 1.55 -0.41 -0.90
CA GLY A 70 1.96 -1.38 -1.91
C GLY A 70 3.46 -1.54 -2.11
N PHE A 71 4.31 -0.77 -1.42
CA PHE A 71 5.75 -0.62 -1.71
C PHE A 71 6.53 -1.95 -1.78
N LEU A 72 6.09 -2.98 -1.05
CA LEU A 72 6.69 -4.32 -1.10
C LEU A 72 6.67 -4.92 -2.52
N LEU A 73 5.57 -4.73 -3.27
CA LEU A 73 5.41 -5.22 -4.64
C LEU A 73 5.57 -4.11 -5.68
N ASP A 74 5.16 -2.90 -5.37
CA ASP A 74 5.21 -1.76 -6.27
C ASP A 74 6.67 -1.41 -6.65
N PHE A 75 7.61 -1.41 -5.69
CA PHE A 75 9.03 -1.15 -5.97
C PHE A 75 9.67 -2.15 -6.95
N PRO A 76 9.59 -3.48 -6.74
CA PRO A 76 10.16 -4.44 -7.69
C PRO A 76 9.44 -4.43 -9.04
N LEU A 77 8.10 -4.30 -9.06
CA LEU A 77 7.34 -4.18 -10.31
C LEU A 77 7.83 -2.99 -11.12
N ARG A 78 8.04 -1.83 -10.49
CA ARG A 78 8.52 -0.62 -11.15
C ARG A 78 9.97 -0.74 -11.61
N LEU A 79 10.83 -1.42 -10.86
CA LEU A 79 12.22 -1.66 -11.26
C LEU A 79 12.30 -2.49 -12.54
N ILE A 80 11.43 -3.50 -12.67
CA ILE A 80 11.38 -4.41 -13.83
C ILE A 80 10.67 -3.74 -15.01
N THR A 81 9.49 -3.17 -14.80
CA THR A 81 8.60 -2.70 -15.88
C THR A 81 8.81 -1.24 -16.27
N ARG A 82 9.45 -0.43 -15.42
CA ARG A 82 9.67 1.02 -15.60
C ARG A 82 8.39 1.81 -15.94
N VAL A 83 7.22 1.33 -15.50
CA VAL A 83 5.93 2.01 -15.69
C VAL A 83 5.76 3.17 -14.72
N ARG A 84 4.79 4.05 -15.00
CA ARG A 84 4.42 5.16 -14.10
C ARG A 84 3.85 4.62 -12.78
N MET A 85 4.01 5.39 -11.71
CA MET A 85 3.58 5.05 -10.35
C MET A 85 2.10 4.66 -10.28
N LEU A 86 1.25 5.35 -11.04
CA LEU A 86 -0.18 5.08 -11.09
C LEU A 86 -0.51 3.64 -11.55
N TYR A 87 0.20 3.14 -12.57
CA TYR A 87 -0.08 1.81 -13.12
C TYR A 87 0.45 0.69 -12.23
N SER A 88 1.60 0.90 -11.59
CA SER A 88 2.14 -0.08 -10.64
C SER A 88 1.27 -0.14 -9.38
N GLU A 89 0.77 0.99 -8.89
CA GLU A 89 -0.18 1.02 -7.77
C GLU A 89 -1.50 0.30 -8.11
N LEU A 90 -2.04 0.53 -9.32
CA LEU A 90 -3.23 -0.18 -9.79
C LEU A 90 -2.99 -1.71 -9.83
N ALA A 91 -1.83 -2.14 -10.33
CA ALA A 91 -1.47 -3.55 -10.38
C ALA A 91 -1.37 -4.16 -8.97
N VAL A 92 -0.77 -3.44 -8.02
CA VAL A 92 -0.68 -3.89 -6.62
C VAL A 92 -2.05 -3.98 -5.96
N TRP A 93 -2.93 -3.01 -6.19
CA TRP A 93 -4.33 -3.07 -5.75
C TRP A 93 -5.05 -4.30 -6.30
N MET A 94 -4.91 -4.58 -7.60
CA MET A 94 -5.49 -5.77 -8.22
C MET A 94 -4.95 -7.06 -7.58
N ILE A 95 -3.64 -7.14 -7.32
CA ILE A 95 -3.05 -8.29 -6.63
C ILE A 95 -3.61 -8.42 -5.20
N ALA A 96 -3.75 -7.32 -4.46
CA ALA A 96 -4.31 -7.34 -3.11
C ALA A 96 -5.77 -7.84 -3.10
N ILE A 97 -6.59 -7.42 -4.06
CA ILE A 97 -7.96 -7.93 -4.22
C ILE A 97 -7.95 -9.44 -4.53
N LEU A 98 -7.12 -9.87 -5.47
CA LEU A 98 -7.01 -11.28 -5.85
C LEU A 98 -6.53 -12.16 -4.68
N VAL A 99 -5.59 -11.67 -3.88
CA VAL A 99 -5.13 -12.35 -2.65
C VAL A 99 -6.29 -12.56 -1.68
N ASN A 100 -7.12 -11.54 -1.44
CA ASN A 100 -8.27 -11.68 -0.53
C ASN A 100 -9.32 -12.67 -1.07
N ILE A 101 -9.62 -12.61 -2.38
CA ILE A 101 -10.52 -13.58 -3.04
C ILE A 101 -9.96 -15.00 -2.87
N TRP A 102 -8.66 -15.19 -3.05
CA TRP A 102 -8.02 -16.48 -2.92
C TRP A 102 -8.06 -17.03 -1.49
N ILE A 103 -7.77 -16.18 -0.49
CA ILE A 103 -7.84 -16.56 0.93
C ILE A 103 -9.29 -16.96 1.30
N LEU A 104 -10.29 -16.17 0.90
CA LEU A 104 -11.70 -16.47 1.16
C LEU A 104 -12.14 -17.80 0.52
N ALA A 105 -11.63 -18.13 -0.66
CA ALA A 105 -12.00 -19.37 -1.36
C ALA A 105 -11.30 -20.63 -0.81
N VAL A 106 -10.08 -20.50 -0.27
CA VAL A 106 -9.25 -21.65 0.12
C VAL A 106 -9.23 -21.88 1.63
N ASN A 107 -9.10 -20.82 2.42
CA ASN A 107 -8.99 -20.92 3.87
C ASN A 107 -9.49 -19.62 4.57
N PRO A 108 -10.81 -19.45 4.72
CA PRO A 108 -11.37 -18.25 5.37
C PRO A 108 -11.02 -18.16 6.86
N GLU A 109 -10.67 -19.27 7.53
CA GLU A 109 -10.28 -19.28 8.95
C GLU A 109 -9.01 -18.47 9.23
N VAL A 110 -8.20 -18.21 8.20
CA VAL A 110 -7.02 -17.31 8.28
C VAL A 110 -7.43 -15.94 8.81
N TYR A 111 -8.64 -15.47 8.51
CA TYR A 111 -9.06 -14.15 8.92
C TYR A 111 -9.19 -13.99 10.44
N ASP A 112 -9.47 -15.08 11.16
CA ASP A 112 -9.68 -15.02 12.62
C ASP A 112 -8.38 -15.12 13.43
N THR A 113 -7.23 -15.29 12.75
CA THR A 113 -5.91 -15.42 13.40
C THR A 113 -5.44 -14.14 14.08
N THR A 114 -5.75 -12.98 13.52
CA THR A 114 -5.35 -11.67 14.06
C THR A 114 -6.49 -10.69 14.02
N LYS A 115 -6.51 -9.73 14.96
CA LYS A 115 -7.53 -8.68 14.99
C LYS A 115 -7.59 -7.86 13.69
N LEU A 116 -6.44 -7.66 13.05
CA LEU A 116 -6.35 -6.90 11.79
C LEU A 116 -7.03 -7.64 10.64
N LEU A 117 -6.80 -8.95 10.55
CA LEU A 117 -7.43 -9.80 9.54
C LEU A 117 -8.92 -9.99 9.80
N SER A 118 -9.33 -10.12 11.07
CA SER A 118 -10.74 -10.21 11.43
C SER A 118 -11.48 -8.93 11.03
N LEU A 119 -10.84 -7.77 11.23
CA LEU A 119 -11.33 -6.49 10.73
C LEU A 119 -11.40 -6.44 9.20
N LEU A 120 -10.37 -6.94 8.50
CA LEU A 120 -10.36 -7.03 7.04
C LEU A 120 -11.53 -7.88 6.53
N HIS A 121 -11.76 -9.02 7.16
CA HIS A 121 -12.84 -9.93 6.83
C HIS A 121 -14.19 -9.27 6.99
N TYR A 122 -14.41 -8.63 8.13
CA TYR A 122 -15.63 -7.88 8.41
C TYR A 122 -15.88 -6.78 7.36
N ILE A 123 -14.84 -6.04 6.97
CA ILE A 123 -14.93 -5.00 5.92
C ILE A 123 -15.35 -5.61 4.57
N ILE A 124 -14.81 -6.78 4.21
CA ILE A 124 -15.12 -7.44 2.93
C ILE A 124 -16.55 -7.99 2.93
N GLU A 125 -16.97 -8.64 4.02
CA GLU A 125 -18.29 -9.28 4.14
C GLU A 125 -19.47 -8.31 4.27
N HIS A 126 -19.23 -7.06 4.70
CA HIS A 126 -20.28 -6.06 4.93
C HIS A 126 -20.13 -4.85 3.98
N PRO A 127 -20.66 -4.91 2.75
CA PRO A 127 -20.46 -3.88 1.74
C PRO A 127 -20.86 -2.46 2.18
N PHE A 128 -22.01 -2.34 2.85
CA PHE A 128 -22.49 -1.07 3.37
C PHE A 128 -22.54 -1.13 4.91
N PRO A 129 -21.85 -0.24 5.65
CA PRO A 129 -21.07 0.92 5.19
C PRO A 129 -19.58 0.65 4.94
N MET A 130 -19.08 -0.58 5.08
CA MET A 130 -17.62 -0.81 5.27
C MET A 130 -16.79 -0.64 4.01
N TRP A 131 -17.35 -0.84 2.82
CA TRP A 131 -16.61 -0.55 1.58
C TRP A 131 -16.31 0.94 1.41
N SER A 132 -16.95 1.83 2.17
CA SER A 132 -16.54 3.24 2.22
C SER A 132 -15.08 3.40 2.66
N ILE A 133 -14.56 2.52 3.51
CA ILE A 133 -13.14 2.50 3.90
C ILE A 133 -12.25 2.24 2.69
N ILE A 134 -12.57 1.21 1.91
CA ILE A 134 -11.82 0.84 0.70
C ILE A 134 -11.92 1.96 -0.34
N VAL A 135 -13.10 2.55 -0.53
CA VAL A 135 -13.30 3.65 -1.51
C VAL A 135 -12.53 4.91 -1.09
N VAL A 136 -12.63 5.32 0.17
CA VAL A 136 -11.91 6.50 0.69
C VAL A 136 -10.39 6.24 0.65
N SER A 137 -9.95 5.03 0.97
CA SER A 137 -8.57 4.58 0.85
C SER A 137 -8.08 4.65 -0.60
N ALA A 138 -8.83 4.10 -1.56
CA ALA A 138 -8.52 4.17 -2.98
C ALA A 138 -8.37 5.62 -3.45
N ILE A 139 -9.35 6.48 -3.12
CA ILE A 139 -9.31 7.91 -3.46
C ILE A 139 -8.06 8.55 -2.89
N GLY A 140 -7.75 8.33 -1.60
CA GLY A 140 -6.56 8.87 -0.95
C GLY A 140 -5.26 8.42 -1.62
N THR A 141 -5.12 7.12 -1.86
CA THR A 141 -3.94 6.50 -2.47
C THR A 141 -3.71 7.02 -3.88
N PHE A 142 -4.71 6.95 -4.77
CA PHE A 142 -4.55 7.41 -6.16
C PHE A 142 -4.36 8.91 -6.28
N LEU A 143 -5.03 9.71 -5.44
CA LEU A 143 -4.83 11.15 -5.38
C LEU A 143 -3.41 11.48 -4.92
N SER A 144 -2.89 10.75 -3.92
CA SER A 144 -1.51 10.91 -3.44
C SER A 144 -0.46 10.50 -4.48
N VAL A 145 -0.67 9.39 -5.18
CA VAL A 145 0.18 8.97 -6.30
C VAL A 145 0.21 10.02 -7.41
N LYS A 146 -0.96 10.48 -7.85
CA LYS A 146 -1.06 11.50 -8.90
C LYS A 146 -0.35 12.79 -8.48
N PHE A 147 -0.44 13.17 -7.21
CA PHE A 147 0.28 14.33 -6.70
C PHE A 147 1.78 14.12 -6.62
N GLY A 148 2.24 12.93 -6.24
CA GLY A 148 3.66 12.56 -6.26
C GLY A 148 4.26 12.70 -7.66
N ASP A 149 3.59 12.13 -8.66
CA ASP A 149 4.00 12.22 -10.07
C ASP A 149 4.00 13.68 -10.57
N GLU A 150 2.93 14.47 -10.30
CA GLU A 150 2.86 15.89 -10.70
C GLU A 150 3.94 16.77 -10.05
N LEU A 151 4.29 16.50 -8.78
CA LEU A 151 5.34 17.23 -8.06
C LEU A 151 6.72 16.99 -8.68
N ILE A 152 7.03 15.74 -9.01
CA ILE A 152 8.32 15.35 -9.58
C ILE A 152 8.48 15.94 -11.00
N ASP A 153 7.44 15.90 -11.83
CA ASP A 153 7.46 16.50 -13.18
C ASP A 153 7.62 18.02 -13.13
N THR A 154 6.98 18.69 -12.18
CA THR A 154 7.09 20.16 -12.02
C THR A 154 8.49 20.60 -11.60
N ILE A 155 9.17 19.82 -10.73
CA ILE A 155 10.56 20.13 -10.31
C ILE A 155 11.53 19.92 -11.48
N ARG A 156 11.25 18.98 -12.37
CA ARG A 156 12.10 18.66 -13.53
C ARG A 156 11.95 19.65 -14.69
N HIS A 157 10.79 20.28 -14.81
CA HIS A 157 10.47 21.30 -15.83
C HIS A 157 10.50 22.72 -15.27
N HIS A 158 11.57 23.06 -14.54
CA HIS A 158 11.79 24.35 -13.86
C HIS A 158 11.93 25.56 -14.83
N GLU A 159 10.92 25.86 -15.67
CA GLU A 159 10.86 27.09 -16.48
C GLU A 159 9.43 27.59 -16.77
N ARG A 160 8.42 27.34 -15.91
CA ARG A 160 7.13 28.05 -16.04
C ARG A 160 6.54 28.55 -14.72
N ASP A 161 6.13 29.81 -14.78
CA ASP A 161 6.03 30.77 -13.68
C ASP A 161 4.83 30.65 -12.74
N TYR A 162 5.13 30.89 -11.46
CA TYR A 162 4.40 31.64 -10.42
C TYR A 162 2.92 31.37 -10.07
N TYR A 163 2.14 30.54 -10.77
CA TYR A 163 0.70 30.37 -10.49
C TYR A 163 0.31 29.15 -9.60
N HIS A 164 1.27 28.35 -9.11
CA HIS A 164 0.99 27.05 -8.50
C HIS A 164 1.01 26.97 -6.95
N ARG A 165 1.28 28.07 -6.23
CA ARG A 165 1.42 28.03 -4.76
C ARG A 165 0.12 27.71 -4.00
N HIS A 166 -1.04 28.18 -4.47
CA HIS A 166 -2.33 27.93 -3.79
C HIS A 166 -2.86 26.51 -4.02
N LYS A 167 -2.71 25.96 -5.23
CA LYS A 167 -3.17 24.60 -5.56
C LYS A 167 -2.46 23.51 -4.76
N ARG A 168 -1.19 23.72 -4.35
CA ARG A 168 -0.47 22.76 -3.49
C ARG A 168 -0.98 22.75 -2.05
N ARG A 169 -1.34 23.91 -1.48
CA ARG A 169 -1.84 24.01 -0.11
C ARG A 169 -3.21 23.35 0.05
N HIS A 170 -4.15 23.60 -0.88
CA HIS A 170 -5.46 22.92 -0.88
C HIS A 170 -5.34 21.40 -1.03
N ARG A 171 -4.37 20.92 -1.83
CA ARG A 171 -4.14 19.49 -2.02
C ARG A 171 -3.64 18.76 -0.77
N LEU A 172 -2.77 19.38 0.02
CA LEU A 172 -2.37 18.85 1.33
C LEU A 172 -3.55 18.76 2.30
N TRP A 173 -4.40 19.78 2.33
CA TRP A 173 -5.63 19.74 3.14
C TRP A 173 -6.58 18.62 2.73
N VAL A 174 -6.69 18.30 1.44
CA VAL A 174 -7.49 17.16 0.97
C VAL A 174 -6.91 15.83 1.47
N MET A 175 -5.58 15.62 1.43
CA MET A 175 -4.99 14.39 2.00
C MET A 175 -5.24 14.29 3.51
N VAL A 176 -5.01 15.38 4.25
CA VAL A 176 -5.25 15.40 5.70
C VAL A 176 -6.73 15.14 6.00
N PHE A 177 -7.63 15.73 5.22
CA PHE A 177 -9.07 15.49 5.34
C PHE A 177 -9.44 14.02 5.10
N VAL A 178 -8.92 13.40 4.04
CA VAL A 178 -9.15 11.97 3.74
C VAL A 178 -8.60 11.09 4.87
N PHE A 179 -7.41 11.41 5.39
CA PHE A 179 -6.81 10.68 6.51
C PHE A 179 -7.64 10.80 7.80
N VAL A 180 -8.08 12.02 8.15
CA VAL A 180 -8.94 12.27 9.32
C VAL A 180 -10.30 11.58 9.16
N LEU A 181 -10.90 11.65 7.97
CA LEU A 181 -12.16 10.96 7.66
C LEU A 181 -12.01 9.45 7.89
N LEU A 182 -10.90 8.87 7.46
CA LEU A 182 -10.58 7.47 7.70
C LEU A 182 -10.45 7.15 9.20
N LEU A 183 -9.76 7.98 9.99
CA LEU A 183 -9.69 7.80 11.44
C LEU A 183 -11.07 7.84 12.10
N ILE A 184 -11.97 8.72 11.63
CA ILE A 184 -13.35 8.79 12.13
C ILE A 184 -14.10 7.49 11.79
N ILE A 185 -14.01 7.03 10.54
CA ILE A 185 -14.67 5.79 10.11
C ILE A 185 -14.11 4.59 10.88
N TYR A 186 -12.79 4.49 11.05
CA TYR A 186 -12.15 3.43 11.84
C TYR A 186 -12.55 3.48 13.32
N ASN A 187 -12.64 4.65 13.94
CA ASN A 187 -13.08 4.77 15.32
C ASN A 187 -14.55 4.36 15.48
N PHE A 188 -15.41 4.72 14.52
CA PHE A 188 -16.79 4.25 14.47
C PHE A 188 -16.87 2.72 14.33
N LEU A 189 -16.03 2.14 13.47
CA LEU A 189 -15.88 0.71 13.21
C LEU A 189 -15.47 -0.06 14.47
N LEU A 190 -14.41 0.38 15.15
CA LEU A 190 -13.88 -0.28 16.35
C LEU A 190 -14.90 -0.31 17.49
N ARG A 191 -15.72 0.74 17.60
CA ARG A 191 -16.85 0.77 18.55
C ARG A 191 -17.93 -0.25 18.21
N GLN A 192 -18.22 -0.50 16.92
CA GLN A 192 -19.17 -1.54 16.50
C GLN A 192 -18.63 -2.96 16.69
N LEU A 193 -17.32 -3.17 16.54
CA LEU A 193 -16.66 -4.45 16.77
C LEU A 193 -16.47 -4.78 18.26
N GLY A 194 -16.90 -3.92 19.19
CA GLY A 194 -16.71 -4.09 20.63
C GLY A 194 -15.25 -3.97 21.09
N VAL A 195 -14.37 -3.37 20.25
CA VAL A 195 -12.97 -3.15 20.59
C VAL A 195 -12.84 -1.77 21.24
N GLU A 196 -12.88 -1.75 22.57
CA GLU A 196 -12.46 -0.58 23.34
C GLU A 196 -10.95 -0.38 23.10
N LEU A 197 -10.60 0.66 22.36
CA LEU A 197 -9.23 1.16 22.34
C LEU A 197 -8.94 1.71 23.76
N PRO A 198 -7.94 1.19 24.49
CA PRO A 198 -7.44 1.89 25.66
C PRO A 198 -6.83 3.20 25.13
N VAL A 199 -7.56 4.29 25.32
CA VAL A 199 -7.06 5.65 25.10
C VAL A 199 -6.04 5.97 26.18
#